data_AF-A0A0M2JU69-F1
#
_entry.id   AF-A0A0M2JU69-F1
#
_cell.length_a   1.000
_cell.length_b   1.000
_cell.length_c   1.000
_cell.angle_alpha   90.00
_cell.angle_beta   90.00
_cell.angle_gamma   90.00
#
_symmetry.space_group_name_H-M   'P 1'
#
loop_
_entity.id
_entity.type
_entity.pdbx_description
1 polymer ?
#
loop_
_entity_poly.entity_id
_entity_poly.type
_entity_poly.pdbx_seq_one_letter_code
_entity_poly.pdbx_strand_id
1 'polypeptide(L)'
;MVIDPLELEAAIAAVYAAQLPIPVWWPAEARSAFIEEYASEAACMVLSEVDAIGDRMSDWAARSHVSDADESTMIASAQQVLLDEACSEVQYDLTEMIASKSAQLTAEAIFDHSPPRAQQHVVWPMAHQGRR
;
A
#
# COMPACT_ATOMS: atom_id res chain seq x y z
N MET A 1 13.74 25.94 -5.82
CA MET A 1 13.87 24.86 -6.81
C MET A 1 12.76 25.08 -7.81
N VAL A 2 13.05 25.36 -9.07
CA VAL A 2 12.00 25.52 -10.10
C VAL A 2 11.87 24.16 -10.77
N ILE A 3 10.74 23.51 -10.58
CA ILE A 3 10.42 22.25 -11.28
C ILE A 3 9.96 22.64 -12.68
N ASP A 4 10.59 22.10 -13.71
CA ASP A 4 10.12 22.29 -15.08
C ASP A 4 8.81 21.50 -15.28
N PRO A 5 7.70 22.16 -15.63
CA PRO A 5 6.42 21.50 -15.83
C PRO A 5 6.48 20.39 -16.89
N LEU A 6 7.22 20.60 -17.99
CA LEU A 6 7.29 19.64 -19.09
C LEU A 6 8.11 18.40 -18.70
N GLU A 7 9.17 18.57 -17.93
CA GLU A 7 9.95 17.43 -17.42
C GLU A 7 9.12 16.61 -16.40
N LEU A 8 8.32 17.28 -15.56
CA LEU A 8 7.44 16.62 -14.61
C LEU A 8 6.34 15.82 -15.30
N GLU A 9 5.67 16.41 -16.29
CA GLU A 9 4.66 15.73 -17.11
C GLU A 9 5.24 14.48 -17.80
N ALA A 10 6.41 14.62 -18.42
CA ALA A 10 7.08 13.51 -19.09
C ALA A 10 7.45 12.38 -18.11
N ALA A 11 7.91 12.73 -16.90
CA ALA A 11 8.23 11.76 -15.86
C ALA A 11 6.99 11.00 -15.37
N ILE A 12 5.87 11.70 -15.15
CA ILE A 12 4.60 11.07 -14.74
C ILE A 12 4.06 10.18 -15.87
N ALA A 13 4.10 10.64 -17.12
CA ALA A 13 3.69 9.85 -18.27
C ALA A 13 4.49 8.55 -18.40
N ALA A 14 5.81 8.61 -18.17
CA ALA A 14 6.67 7.42 -18.15
C ALA A 14 6.29 6.43 -17.03
N VAL A 15 5.97 6.94 -15.84
CA VAL A 15 5.49 6.11 -14.72
C VAL A 15 4.16 5.44 -15.07
N TYR A 16 3.21 6.19 -15.65
CA TYR A 16 1.93 5.66 -16.08
C TYR A 16 2.08 4.57 -17.15
N ALA A 17 2.93 4.80 -18.15
CA ALA A 17 3.22 3.82 -19.19
C ALA A 17 3.83 2.52 -18.63
N ALA A 18 4.67 2.61 -17.58
CA ALA A 18 5.37 1.46 -17.01
C ALA A 18 4.56 0.71 -15.95
N GLN A 19 3.73 1.41 -15.17
CA GLN A 19 3.18 0.87 -13.92
C GLN A 19 1.66 0.75 -13.89
N LEU A 20 0.91 1.42 -14.79
CA LEU A 20 -0.53 1.22 -14.82
C LEU A 20 -0.84 -0.16 -15.41
N PRO A 21 -1.75 -0.94 -14.78
CA PRO A 21 -2.22 -2.21 -15.32
C PRO A 21 -3.22 -1.93 -16.46
N ILE A 22 -2.72 -1.42 -17.58
CA ILE A 22 -3.53 -1.04 -18.72
C ILE A 22 -3.98 -2.30 -19.47
N PRO A 23 -5.29 -2.47 -19.74
CA PRO A 23 -5.76 -3.65 -20.46
C PRO A 23 -5.18 -3.75 -21.88
N VAL A 24 -4.74 -4.97 -22.24
CA VAL A 24 -4.12 -5.25 -23.55
C VAL A 24 -5.06 -5.01 -24.73
N TRP A 25 -6.39 -5.10 -24.51
CA TRP A 25 -7.41 -4.85 -25.52
C TRP A 25 -7.64 -3.36 -25.83
N TRP A 26 -7.06 -2.46 -25.04
CA TRP A 26 -7.26 -1.02 -25.20
C TRP A 26 -6.33 -0.46 -26.31
N PRO A 27 -6.82 0.32 -27.30
CA PRO A 27 -6.02 0.78 -28.44
C PRO A 27 -4.82 1.65 -28.03
N ALA A 28 -3.72 1.57 -28.78
CA ALA A 28 -2.49 2.27 -28.44
C ALA A 28 -2.66 3.79 -28.39
N GLU A 29 -3.43 4.34 -29.32
CA GLU A 29 -3.71 5.77 -29.44
C GLU A 29 -4.58 6.25 -28.28
N ALA A 30 -5.59 5.47 -27.89
CA ALA A 30 -6.45 5.76 -26.74
C ALA A 30 -5.67 5.70 -25.42
N ARG A 31 -4.75 4.74 -25.28
CA ARG A 31 -3.85 4.66 -24.11
C ARG A 31 -2.90 5.84 -24.05
N SER A 32 -2.32 6.26 -25.19
CA SER A 32 -1.41 7.39 -25.24
C SER A 32 -2.11 8.69 -24.86
N ALA A 33 -3.29 8.95 -25.44
CA ALA A 33 -4.08 10.13 -25.13
C ALA A 33 -4.49 10.17 -23.64
N PHE A 34 -4.90 9.02 -23.09
CA PHE A 34 -5.19 8.90 -21.66
C PHE A 34 -3.96 9.21 -20.79
N ILE A 35 -2.80 8.63 -21.10
CA ILE A 35 -1.58 8.86 -20.32
C ILE A 35 -1.17 10.33 -20.37
N GLU A 36 -1.23 10.96 -21.54
CA GLU A 36 -0.87 12.37 -21.73
C GLU A 36 -1.79 13.31 -20.94
N GLU A 37 -3.10 13.14 -21.07
CA GLU A 37 -4.10 13.96 -20.37
C GLU A 37 -3.95 13.85 -18.84
N TYR A 38 -3.91 12.63 -18.32
CA TYR A 38 -3.81 12.41 -16.88
C TYR A 38 -2.43 12.75 -16.32
N ALA A 39 -1.36 12.64 -17.11
CA ALA A 39 -0.04 13.07 -16.67
C ALA A 39 0.04 14.60 -16.54
N SER A 40 -0.57 15.35 -17.47
CA SER A 40 -0.66 16.80 -17.38
C SER A 40 -1.51 17.25 -16.19
N GLU A 41 -2.67 16.63 -15.96
CA GLU A 41 -3.49 16.92 -14.78
C GLU A 41 -2.75 16.65 -13.47
N ALA A 42 -2.05 15.51 -13.37
CA ALA A 42 -1.25 15.15 -12.22
C ALA A 42 -0.08 16.12 -11.99
N ALA A 43 0.61 16.55 -13.06
CA ALA A 43 1.67 17.55 -12.96
C ALA A 43 1.13 18.89 -12.44
N CYS A 44 -0.02 19.37 -12.95
CA CYS A 44 -0.67 20.57 -12.46
C CYS A 44 -1.02 20.48 -10.97
N MET A 45 -1.55 19.35 -10.50
CA MET A 45 -1.84 19.13 -9.08
C MET A 45 -0.57 19.19 -8.22
N VAL A 46 0.50 18.52 -8.65
CA VAL A 46 1.78 18.51 -7.93
C VAL A 46 2.37 19.91 -7.84
N LEU A 47 2.39 20.66 -8.95
CA LEU A 47 2.90 22.03 -8.95
C LEU A 47 2.07 22.94 -8.05
N SER A 48 0.74 22.81 -8.09
CA SER A 48 -0.17 23.58 -7.22
C SER A 48 0.07 23.30 -5.73
N GLU A 49 0.31 22.05 -5.35
CA GLU A 49 0.62 21.70 -3.97
C GLU A 49 2.02 22.20 -3.55
N VAL A 50 3.00 22.14 -4.46
CA VAL A 50 4.34 22.71 -4.22
C VAL A 50 4.26 24.22 -3.99
N ASP A 51 3.47 24.93 -4.78
CA ASP A 51 3.22 26.36 -4.60
C ASP A 51 2.51 26.62 -3.26
N ALA A 52 1.48 25.85 -2.91
CA ALA A 52 0.79 25.97 -1.63
C ALA A 52 1.71 25.70 -0.43
N ILE A 53 2.64 24.74 -0.54
CA ILE A 53 3.70 24.51 0.46
C ILE A 53 4.61 25.74 0.54
N GLY A 54 5.02 26.29 -0.60
CA GLY A 54 5.84 27.50 -0.68
C GLY A 54 5.19 28.70 0.01
N ASP A 55 3.89 28.90 -0.21
CA ASP A 55 3.10 29.95 0.43
C ASP A 55 3.01 29.72 1.94
N ARG A 56 2.69 28.50 2.39
CA ARG A 56 2.65 28.15 3.83
C ARG A 56 4.00 28.38 4.52
N MET A 57 5.10 28.02 3.85
CA MET A 57 6.46 28.25 4.37
C MET A 57 6.80 29.73 4.44
N SER A 58 6.41 30.51 3.43
CA SER A 58 6.62 31.97 3.39
C SER A 58 5.81 32.67 4.49
N ASP A 59 4.56 32.27 4.67
CA ASP A 59 3.69 32.73 5.76
C ASP A 59 4.24 32.37 7.14
N TRP A 60 4.81 31.18 7.28
CA TRP A 60 5.47 30.76 8.53
C TRP A 60 6.75 31.58 8.78
N ALA A 61 7.60 31.77 7.78
CA ALA A 61 8.80 32.60 7.90
C ALA A 61 8.47 34.07 8.26
N ALA A 62 7.39 34.62 7.67
CA ALA A 62 6.91 35.95 8.01
C ALA A 62 6.40 36.05 9.46
N ARG A 63 5.85 34.97 10.02
CA ARG A 63 5.40 34.87 11.42
C ARG A 63 6.53 34.54 12.41
N SER A 64 7.56 33.82 11.98
CA SER A 64 8.68 33.34 12.81
C SER A 64 9.68 34.45 13.18
N HIS A 65 9.71 35.57 12.44
CA HIS A 65 10.41 36.81 12.82
C HIS A 65 9.98 37.41 14.19
N VAL A 66 9.08 36.76 14.93
CA VAL A 66 8.62 37.14 16.27
C VAL A 66 9.37 36.42 17.41
N SER A 67 10.12 35.32 17.22
CA SER A 67 10.96 34.74 18.29
C SER A 67 11.93 33.63 17.83
N ASP A 68 13.11 34.00 17.32
CA ASP A 68 14.09 33.08 16.71
C ASP A 68 14.83 32.11 17.67
N ALA A 69 14.75 32.26 18.98
CA ALA A 69 15.65 31.53 19.89
C ALA A 69 15.11 30.20 20.44
N ASP A 70 13.80 29.93 20.37
CA ASP A 70 13.17 28.79 21.08
C ASP A 70 12.29 27.88 20.18
N GLU A 71 12.02 28.30 18.94
CA GLU A 71 11.06 27.64 18.05
C GLU A 71 11.59 26.32 17.46
N SER A 72 12.85 26.28 17.02
CA SER A 72 13.43 25.08 16.40
C SER A 72 13.58 23.92 17.39
N THR A 73 13.89 24.22 18.66
CA THR A 73 14.01 23.22 19.73
C THR A 73 12.65 22.64 20.13
N MET A 74 11.62 23.47 20.16
CA MET A 74 10.23 23.04 20.40
C MET A 74 9.69 22.18 19.26
N ILE A 75 9.93 22.59 18.01
CA ILE A 75 9.48 21.83 16.83
C ILE A 75 10.17 20.46 16.78
N ALA A 76 11.49 20.41 16.98
CA ALA A 76 12.22 19.15 17.01
C ALA A 76 11.73 18.22 18.13
N SER A 77 11.42 18.77 19.30
CA SER A 77 10.90 17.98 20.42
C SER A 77 9.49 17.47 20.16
N ALA A 78 8.60 18.29 19.58
CA ALA A 78 7.25 17.87 19.20
C ALA A 78 7.27 16.79 18.11
N GLN A 79 8.15 16.91 17.12
CA GLN A 79 8.35 15.88 16.10
C GLN A 79 8.84 14.56 16.68
N GLN A 80 9.75 14.61 17.66
CA GLN A 80 10.26 13.40 18.33
C GLN A 80 9.16 12.68 19.11
N VAL A 81 8.31 13.42 19.85
CA VAL A 81 7.19 12.82 20.59
C VAL A 81 6.20 12.12 19.65
N LEU A 82 5.84 12.76 18.53
CA LEU A 82 4.93 12.17 17.54
C LEU A 82 5.53 10.94 16.85
N LEU A 83 6.85 10.96 16.58
CA LEU A 83 7.56 9.80 16.03
C LEU A 83 7.59 8.64 17.01
N ASP A 84 7.86 8.90 18.28
CA ASP A 84 7.88 7.87 19.33
C ASP A 84 6.47 7.28 19.55
N GLU A 85 5.42 8.11 19.53
CA GLU A 85 4.03 7.66 19.65
C GLU A 85 3.62 6.77 18.47
N ALA A 86 3.89 7.21 17.23
CA ALA A 86 3.59 6.43 16.03
C ALA A 86 4.38 5.11 15.98
N CYS A 87 5.65 5.13 16.41
CA CYS A 87 6.46 3.90 16.50
C CYS A 87 5.88 2.93 17.53
N SER A 88 5.44 3.44 18.69
CA SER A 88 4.83 2.62 19.73
C SER A 88 3.51 1.99 19.29
N GLU A 89 2.66 2.73 18.57
CA GLU A 89 1.38 2.23 18.06
C GLU A 89 1.60 1.12 17.01
N VAL A 90 2.46 1.37 16.02
CA VAL A 90 2.80 0.36 15.00
C VAL A 90 3.41 -0.88 15.64
N GLN A 91 4.27 -0.72 16.65
CA GLN A 91 4.86 -1.85 17.34
C GLN A 91 3.82 -2.68 18.11
N TYR A 92 2.85 -2.01 18.75
CA TYR A 92 1.75 -2.68 19.44
C TYR A 92 0.90 -3.50 18.45
N ASP A 93 0.45 -2.88 17.37
CA ASP A 93 -0.41 -3.52 16.36
C ASP A 93 0.27 -4.73 15.71
N LEU A 94 1.55 -4.58 15.35
CA LEU A 94 2.33 -5.69 14.79
C LEU A 94 2.46 -6.84 15.79
N THR A 95 2.69 -6.53 17.06
CA THR A 95 2.79 -7.54 18.13
C THR A 95 1.47 -8.30 18.28
N GLU A 96 0.34 -7.58 18.29
CA GLU A 96 -0.98 -8.18 18.38
C GLU A 96 -1.31 -9.05 17.15
N MET A 97 -1.02 -8.57 15.94
CA MET A 97 -1.24 -9.33 14.71
C MET A 97 -0.38 -10.60 14.66
N ILE A 98 0.88 -10.53 15.09
CA ILE A 98 1.77 -11.70 15.19
C ILE A 98 1.23 -12.69 16.21
N ALA A 99 0.78 -12.22 17.39
CA ALA A 99 0.19 -13.08 18.41
C ALA A 99 -1.09 -13.78 17.91
N SER A 100 -1.97 -13.04 17.23
CA SER A 100 -3.20 -13.58 16.65
C SER A 100 -2.92 -14.63 15.57
N LYS A 101 -2.03 -14.32 14.61
CA LYS A 101 -1.68 -15.23 13.52
C LYS A 101 -0.93 -16.48 14.00
N SER A 102 -0.05 -16.33 15.00
CA SER A 102 0.64 -17.48 15.60
C SER A 102 -0.31 -18.41 16.36
N ALA A 103 -1.29 -17.88 17.08
CA ALA A 103 -2.34 -18.67 17.70
C ALA A 103 -3.19 -19.42 16.66
N GLN A 104 -3.56 -18.76 15.56
CA GLN A 104 -4.29 -19.38 14.45
C GLN A 104 -3.52 -20.55 13.82
N LEU A 105 -2.26 -20.34 13.46
CA LEU A 105 -1.41 -21.37 12.86
C LEU A 105 -1.18 -22.55 13.82
N THR A 106 -1.06 -22.27 15.12
CA THR A 106 -0.94 -23.32 16.15
C THR A 106 -2.21 -24.15 16.25
N ALA A 107 -3.39 -23.51 16.23
CA ALA A 107 -4.67 -24.23 16.20
C ALA A 107 -4.79 -25.10 14.94
N GLU A 108 -4.48 -24.55 13.76
CA GLU A 108 -4.53 -25.27 12.49
C GLU A 108 -3.60 -26.50 12.49
N ALA A 109 -2.35 -26.34 12.97
CA ALA A 109 -1.40 -27.45 13.09
C ALA A 109 -1.85 -28.55 14.08
N ILE A 110 -2.61 -28.21 15.13
CA ILE A 110 -3.14 -29.18 16.10
C ILE A 110 -4.33 -29.98 15.52
N PHE A 111 -5.14 -29.36 14.65
CA PHE A 111 -6.33 -30.00 14.07
C PHE A 111 -6.07 -30.69 12.72
N ASP A 112 -4.97 -30.40 12.02
CA ASP A 112 -4.60 -31.01 10.73
C ASP A 112 -3.95 -32.43 10.86
N HIS A 113 -4.47 -33.22 11.80
CA HIS A 113 -4.18 -34.65 11.93
C HIS A 113 -5.44 -35.47 11.63
N SER A 114 -5.90 -35.45 10.37
CA SER A 114 -6.72 -36.55 9.86
C SER A 114 -5.79 -37.70 9.42
N PRO A 115 -5.95 -38.93 9.95
CA PRO A 115 -5.21 -40.06 9.44
C PRO A 115 -5.64 -40.35 7.99
N PRO A 116 -4.77 -40.89 7.12
CA PRO A 116 -5.16 -41.24 5.78
C PRO A 116 -6.31 -42.24 5.86
N ARG A 117 -7.47 -41.89 5.28
CA ARG A 117 -8.57 -42.83 5.10
C ARG A 117 -8.07 -43.98 4.24
N ALA A 118 -7.63 -45.05 4.88
CA ALA A 118 -7.48 -46.35 4.24
C ALA A 118 -8.84 -46.70 3.64
N GLN A 119 -8.89 -46.77 2.31
CA GLN A 119 -10.07 -47.19 1.57
C GLN A 119 -10.40 -48.63 1.98
N GLN A 120 -11.32 -48.80 2.92
CA GLN A 120 -11.92 -50.09 3.19
C GLN A 120 -12.81 -50.43 1.99
N HIS A 121 -12.23 -51.21 1.07
CA HIS A 121 -12.94 -51.88 0.01
C HIS A 121 -13.95 -52.83 0.66
N VAL A 122 -15.21 -52.38 0.79
CA VAL A 122 -16.32 -53.27 1.15
C VAL A 122 -16.64 -54.11 -0.08
N VAL A 123 -16.07 -55.31 -0.13
CA VAL A 123 -16.44 -56.34 -1.10
C VAL A 123 -17.80 -56.88 -0.71
N TRP A 124 -18.82 -56.61 -1.53
CA TRP A 124 -20.10 -57.30 -1.45
C TRP A 124 -19.95 -58.71 -2.03
N PRO A 125 -20.38 -59.77 -1.31
CA PRO A 125 -20.44 -61.10 -1.91
C PRO A 125 -21.63 -61.13 -2.90
N MET A 126 -21.30 -61.14 -4.19
CA MET A 126 -22.23 -61.47 -5.27
C MET A 126 -22.83 -62.86 -5.00
N ALA A 127 -24.13 -62.91 -4.72
CA ALA A 127 -24.88 -64.16 -4.77
C ALA A 127 -25.05 -64.57 -6.24
N HIS A 128 -24.27 -65.54 -6.68
CA HIS A 128 -24.49 -66.25 -7.94
C HIS A 128 -24.50 -67.75 -7.69
N GLN A 129 -25.70 -68.34 -7.79
CA GLN A 129 -26.04 -69.62 -8.44
C GLN A 129 -27.45 -70.00 -7.95
N GLY A 130 -28.39 -70.45 -8.76
CA GLY A 130 -28.39 -70.82 -10.16
C GLY A 130 -29.80 -71.32 -10.49
N ARG A 131 -30.26 -71.05 -11.71
CA ARG A 131 -31.52 -71.54 -12.25
C ARG A 131 -31.30 -72.96 -12.79
N ARG A 132 -32.02 -73.95 -12.27
CA ARG A 132 -32.60 -75.07 -13.02
C ARG A 132 -33.87 -75.52 -12.33
#